data_AF-A0AAN0N5Z8-F1
#
_entry.id   AF-A0AAN0N5Z8-F1
#
_cell.length_a   1.000
_cell.length_b   1.000
_cell.length_c   1.000
_cell.angle_alpha   90.00
_cell.angle_beta   90.00
_cell.angle_gamma   90.00
#
_symmetry.space_group_name_H-M   'P 1'
#
loop_
_entity.id
_entity.type
_entity.pdbx_description
1 polymer ?
#
loop_
_entity_poly.entity_id
_entity_poly.type
_entity_poly.pdbx_seq_one_letter_code
_entity_poly.pdbx_strand_id
1 'polypeptide(L)'
;MSALVIPGGAATAQEKTVNQAIDQSLGDHTKYETVIKALQKAVAAHDAAGVAALVSYPIGVKVHGKETNIKSAKAFVDHYDGIMTPRITKAVVDQKYEDLTVNYQGIMFGNGQVWVNGICHDNACNNFDVKVITIQEGAS
;
A
#
# COMPACT_ATOMS: atom_id res chain seq x y z
N MET A 1 -49.06 -28.14 6.31
CA MET A 1 -49.00 -26.68 6.13
C MET A 1 -48.07 -26.11 7.19
N SER A 2 -47.13 -25.26 6.76
CA SER A 2 -46.40 -24.26 7.57
C SER A 2 -45.30 -24.78 8.51
N ALA A 3 -44.14 -24.14 8.67
CA ALA A 3 -43.40 -23.13 7.90
C ALA A 3 -41.96 -23.14 8.47
N LEU A 4 -40.98 -22.78 7.63
CA LEU A 4 -39.59 -22.47 7.98
C LEU A 4 -39.50 -21.38 9.06
N VAL A 5 -38.48 -21.47 9.92
CA VAL A 5 -37.77 -20.28 10.41
C VAL A 5 -36.27 -20.61 10.42
N ILE A 6 -35.53 -20.08 9.46
CA ILE A 6 -34.07 -19.95 9.53
C ILE A 6 -33.81 -18.55 10.06
N PRO A 7 -33.20 -18.36 11.25
CA PRO A 7 -32.58 -17.10 11.58
C PRO A 7 -31.22 -17.04 10.87
N GLY A 8 -31.24 -16.52 9.63
CA GLY A 8 -30.06 -15.95 9.00
C GLY A 8 -29.97 -14.49 9.45
N GLY A 9 -29.00 -14.13 10.28
CA GLY A 9 -28.85 -12.75 10.72
C GLY A 9 -27.80 -12.57 11.79
N ALA A 10 -26.55 -12.41 11.36
CA ALA A 10 -25.52 -11.69 12.11
C ALA A 10 -24.38 -11.28 11.17
N ALA A 11 -24.62 -10.34 10.25
CA ALA A 11 -23.55 -9.49 9.75
C ALA A 11 -23.38 -8.36 10.78
N THR A 12 -22.62 -8.64 11.83
CA THR A 12 -22.24 -7.66 12.85
C THR A 12 -21.04 -6.85 12.36
N ALA A 13 -21.03 -5.55 12.68
CA ALA A 13 -20.08 -4.51 12.30
C ALA A 13 -20.31 -3.93 10.90
N GLN A 14 -20.64 -2.63 10.90
CA GLN A 14 -20.73 -1.76 9.75
C GLN A 14 -19.46 -1.88 8.90
N GLU A 15 -19.53 -2.54 7.74
CA GLU A 15 -18.43 -2.56 6.77
C GLU A 15 -18.13 -1.12 6.37
N LYS A 16 -17.02 -0.57 6.87
CA LYS A 16 -16.56 0.76 6.50
C LYS A 16 -16.03 0.68 5.09
N THR A 17 -16.35 1.67 4.27
CA THR A 17 -15.68 1.80 2.97
C THR A 17 -14.20 2.07 3.20
N VAL A 18 -13.35 1.73 2.23
CA VAL A 18 -11.91 2.02 2.30
C VAL A 18 -11.65 3.51 2.56
N ASN A 19 -12.39 4.42 1.92
CA ASN A 19 -12.27 5.86 2.19
C ASN A 19 -12.54 6.20 3.66
N GLN A 20 -13.62 5.67 4.24
CA GLN A 20 -13.93 5.88 5.65
C GLN A 20 -12.87 5.29 6.58
N ALA A 21 -12.32 4.12 6.24
CA ALA A 21 -11.26 3.50 7.01
C ALA A 21 -9.96 4.32 6.97
N ILE A 22 -9.61 4.89 5.80
CA ILE A 22 -8.48 5.80 5.64
C ILE A 22 -8.71 7.09 6.41
N ASP A 23 -9.88 7.73 6.27
CA ASP A 23 -10.17 8.99 6.93
C ASP A 23 -10.05 8.89 8.45
N GLN A 24 -10.52 7.78 9.01
CA GLN A 24 -10.51 7.55 10.45
C GLN A 24 -9.15 7.12 10.99
N SER A 25 -8.37 6.36 10.21
CA SER A 25 -7.11 5.76 10.69
C SER A 25 -5.88 6.57 10.31
N LEU A 26 -5.93 7.25 9.17
CA LEU A 26 -4.77 7.79 8.46
C LEU A 26 -4.94 9.24 7.98
N GLY A 27 -6.16 9.78 7.95
CA GLY A 27 -6.43 11.20 7.72
C GLY A 27 -7.21 11.52 6.43
N ASP A 28 -6.52 11.71 5.30
CA ASP A 28 -7.13 12.23 4.06
C ASP A 28 -7.13 11.18 2.94
N HIS A 29 -8.25 10.49 2.73
CA HIS A 29 -8.34 9.43 1.72
C HIS A 29 -8.00 9.89 0.30
N THR A 30 -8.18 11.16 -0.05
CA THR A 30 -7.93 11.65 -1.40
C THR A 30 -6.43 11.67 -1.72
N LYS A 31 -5.59 12.00 -0.74
CA LYS A 31 -4.12 11.91 -0.86
C LYS A 31 -3.67 10.46 -1.03
N TYR A 32 -4.24 9.55 -0.24
CA TYR A 32 -3.92 8.13 -0.34
C TYR A 32 -4.35 7.53 -1.68
N GLU A 33 -5.58 7.80 -2.11
CA GLU A 33 -6.10 7.34 -3.41
C GLU A 33 -5.23 7.82 -4.58
N THR A 34 -4.78 9.08 -4.53
CA THR A 34 -3.87 9.66 -5.54
C THR A 34 -2.57 8.86 -5.63
N VAL A 35 -1.92 8.59 -4.49
CA VAL A 35 -0.65 7.85 -4.46
C VAL A 35 -0.82 6.38 -4.81
N ILE A 36 -1.91 5.74 -4.36
CA ILE A 36 -2.24 4.35 -4.73
C ILE A 36 -2.37 4.23 -6.25
N LYS A 37 -3.17 5.09 -6.89
CA LYS A 37 -3.36 5.08 -8.34
C LYS A 37 -2.07 5.37 -9.10
N ALA A 38 -1.27 6.32 -8.61
CA ALA A 38 0.04 6.62 -9.20
C ALA A 38 1.01 5.44 -9.10
N LEU A 39 1.04 4.76 -7.94
CA LEU A 39 1.86 3.58 -7.72
C LEU A 39 1.45 2.43 -8.65
N GLN A 40 0.17 2.10 -8.70
CA GLN A 40 -0.34 1.03 -9.57
C GLN A 40 -0.03 1.30 -11.05
N LYS A 41 -0.23 2.54 -11.49
CA LYS A 41 0.09 2.97 -12.86
C LYS A 41 1.58 2.83 -13.15
N ALA A 42 2.44 3.32 -12.27
CA ALA A 42 3.89 3.28 -12.47
C ALA A 42 4.40 1.82 -12.49
N VAL A 43 3.91 0.97 -11.59
CA VAL A 43 4.28 -0.46 -11.56
C VAL A 43 3.79 -1.18 -12.81
N ALA A 44 2.54 -0.96 -13.24
CA ALA A 44 1.99 -1.57 -14.45
C ALA A 44 2.73 -1.14 -15.72
N ALA A 45 3.23 0.09 -15.76
CA ALA A 45 4.02 0.63 -16.87
C ALA A 45 5.52 0.28 -16.78
N HIS A 46 5.96 -0.41 -15.72
CA HIS A 46 7.37 -0.66 -15.44
C HIS A 46 8.20 0.65 -15.34
N ASP A 47 7.58 1.72 -14.87
CA ASP A 47 8.18 3.04 -14.69
C ASP A 47 8.93 3.11 -13.35
N ALA A 48 10.21 2.74 -13.39
CA ALA A 48 11.08 2.74 -12.22
C ALA A 48 11.19 4.14 -11.57
N ALA A 49 11.24 5.21 -12.36
CA ALA A 49 11.35 6.57 -11.85
C ALA A 49 10.05 7.02 -11.18
N GLY A 50 8.90 6.67 -11.76
CA GLY A 50 7.59 6.91 -11.19
C GLY A 50 7.40 6.23 -9.84
N VAL A 51 7.78 4.95 -9.72
CA VAL A 51 7.74 4.24 -8.42
C VAL A 51 8.71 4.88 -7.43
N ALA A 52 9.95 5.16 -7.85
CA ALA A 52 10.97 5.75 -6.97
C ALA A 52 10.53 7.10 -6.36
N ALA A 53 9.78 7.92 -7.10
CA ALA A 53 9.27 9.20 -6.60
C ALA A 53 8.25 9.05 -5.46
N LEU A 54 7.59 7.90 -5.37
CA LEU A 54 6.58 7.59 -4.35
C LEU A 54 7.18 6.94 -3.10
N VAL A 55 8.45 6.55 -3.12
CA VAL A 55 9.11 5.87 -2.00
C VAL A 55 9.61 6.86 -0.96
N SER A 56 9.43 6.52 0.32
CA SER A 56 10.08 7.19 1.43
C SER A 56 11.49 6.60 1.61
N TYR A 57 12.52 7.46 1.49
CA TYR A 57 13.92 7.05 1.65
C TYR A 57 14.50 7.47 3.01
N PRO A 58 15.46 6.72 3.55
CA PRO A 58 15.96 5.43 3.06
C PRO A 58 14.96 4.27 3.27
N ILE A 59 15.00 3.24 2.42
CA ILE A 59 14.15 2.06 2.53
C ILE A 59 14.98 0.77 2.55
N GLY A 60 14.68 -0.10 3.53
CA GLY A 60 15.23 -1.44 3.59
C GLY A 60 14.44 -2.39 2.70
N VAL A 61 15.10 -3.03 1.75
CA VAL A 61 14.49 -3.96 0.78
C VAL A 61 15.40 -5.15 0.55
N LYS A 62 14.90 -6.18 -0.14
CA LYS A 62 15.74 -7.22 -0.71
C LYS A 62 15.99 -6.92 -2.19
N VAL A 63 17.24 -6.89 -2.60
CA VAL A 63 17.65 -6.82 -4.01
C VAL A 63 18.16 -8.20 -4.39
N HIS A 64 17.45 -8.91 -5.27
CA HIS A 64 17.77 -10.30 -5.62
C HIS A 64 17.94 -11.21 -4.38
N GLY A 65 17.07 -11.03 -3.39
CA GLY A 65 17.08 -11.81 -2.15
C GLY A 65 18.06 -11.33 -1.06
N LYS A 66 18.96 -10.38 -1.35
CA LYS A 66 19.91 -9.83 -0.39
C LYS A 66 19.40 -8.53 0.23
N GLU A 67 19.40 -8.45 1.55
CA GLU A 67 19.05 -7.22 2.27
C GLU A 67 19.95 -6.06 1.86
N THR A 68 19.32 -4.96 1.46
CA THR A 68 19.96 -3.77 0.93
C THR A 68 19.21 -2.54 1.41
N ASN A 69 19.94 -1.55 1.91
CA ASN A 69 19.36 -0.26 2.29
C ASN A 69 19.50 0.75 1.14
N ILE A 70 18.39 1.06 0.48
CA ILE A 70 18.35 1.99 -0.65
C ILE A 70 18.14 3.41 -0.13
N LYS A 71 19.09 4.30 -0.41
CA LYS A 71 19.13 5.65 0.19
C LYS A 71 18.56 6.76 -0.69
N SER A 72 18.26 6.48 -1.96
CA SER A 72 17.82 7.50 -2.91
C SER A 72 17.00 6.91 -4.05
N ALA A 73 16.23 7.78 -4.71
CA ALA A 73 15.49 7.44 -5.92
C ALA A 73 16.39 6.90 -7.02
N LYS A 74 17.57 7.49 -7.21
CA LYS A 74 18.54 6.99 -8.20
C LYS A 74 18.96 5.54 -7.91
N ALA A 75 19.33 5.24 -6.65
CA ALA A 75 19.72 3.89 -6.27
C ALA A 75 18.56 2.89 -6.39
N PHE A 76 17.33 3.33 -6.13
CA PHE A 76 16.14 2.51 -6.33
C PHE A 76 15.94 2.15 -7.81
N VAL A 77 16.05 3.14 -8.70
CA VAL A 77 15.95 2.93 -10.16
C VAL A 77 17.04 1.97 -10.64
N ASP A 78 18.28 2.16 -10.18
CA ASP A 78 19.42 1.30 -10.55
C ASP A 78 19.22 -0.17 -10.10
N HIS A 79 18.37 -0.43 -9.10
CA HIS A 79 18.07 -1.76 -8.55
C HIS A 79 16.62 -2.23 -8.77
N TYR A 80 15.84 -1.54 -9.61
CA TYR A 80 14.38 -1.67 -9.68
C TYR A 80 13.91 -3.12 -9.84
N ASP A 81 14.41 -3.85 -10.84
CA ASP A 81 13.99 -5.24 -11.12
C ASP A 81 14.36 -6.22 -10.01
N GLY A 82 15.41 -5.92 -9.25
CA GLY A 82 15.82 -6.72 -8.10
C GLY A 82 14.95 -6.47 -6.87
N ILE A 83 14.29 -5.31 -6.79
CA ILE A 83 13.41 -4.89 -5.68
C ILE A 83 11.95 -5.24 -5.98
N MET A 84 11.48 -4.88 -7.18
CA MET A 84 10.09 -5.04 -7.64
C MET A 84 9.94 -6.36 -8.38
N THR A 85 10.05 -7.46 -7.64
CA THR A 85 9.93 -8.82 -8.20
C THR A 85 8.53 -9.07 -8.79
N PRO A 86 8.35 -10.09 -9.65
CA PRO A 86 7.04 -10.41 -10.22
C PRO A 86 5.93 -10.64 -9.18
N ARG A 87 6.30 -11.13 -8.00
CA ARG A 87 5.38 -11.32 -6.87
C ARG A 87 4.90 -9.98 -6.32
N ILE A 88 5.81 -9.04 -6.13
CA ILE A 88 5.53 -7.70 -5.61
C ILE A 88 4.73 -6.88 -6.63
N THR A 89 5.15 -6.89 -7.90
CA THR A 89 4.44 -6.13 -8.95
C THR A 89 3.02 -6.64 -9.14
N LYS A 90 2.81 -7.97 -9.13
CA LYS A 90 1.47 -8.58 -9.16
C LYS A 90 0.63 -8.15 -7.97
N ALA A 91 1.18 -8.18 -6.75
CA ALA A 91 0.47 -7.77 -5.54
C ALA A 91 0.02 -6.30 -5.61
N VAL A 92 0.78 -5.41 -6.26
CA VAL A 92 0.40 -4.00 -6.42
C VAL A 92 -0.66 -3.83 -7.52
N VAL A 93 -0.46 -4.44 -8.68
CA VAL A 93 -1.32 -4.23 -9.87
C VAL A 93 -2.68 -4.89 -9.72
N ASP A 94 -2.75 -6.08 -9.11
CA ASP A 94 -4.00 -6.82 -8.96
C ASP A 94 -4.84 -6.34 -7.77
N GLN A 95 -4.25 -5.58 -6.85
CA GLN A 95 -4.95 -5.08 -5.68
C GLN A 95 -6.04 -4.09 -6.10
N LYS A 96 -7.30 -4.45 -5.84
CA LYS A 96 -8.40 -3.51 -6.02
C LYS A 96 -8.45 -2.53 -4.87
N TYR A 97 -8.85 -1.30 -5.18
CA TYR A 97 -8.90 -0.23 -4.18
C TYR A 97 -9.94 -0.54 -3.09
N GLU A 98 -11.09 -1.08 -3.48
CA GLU A 98 -12.18 -1.49 -2.58
C GLU A 98 -11.81 -2.63 -1.62
N ASP A 99 -10.78 -3.41 -1.96
CA ASP A 99 -10.31 -4.57 -1.18
C ASP A 99 -9.08 -4.22 -0.30
N LEU A 100 -8.69 -2.95 -0.24
CA LEU A 100 -7.53 -2.52 0.54
C LEU A 100 -7.76 -2.71 2.03
N THR A 101 -6.78 -3.33 2.70
CA THR A 101 -6.76 -3.41 4.16
C THR A 101 -6.07 -2.16 4.71
N VAL A 102 -6.79 -1.45 5.57
CA VAL A 102 -6.35 -0.17 6.16
C VAL A 102 -6.32 -0.31 7.68
N ASN A 103 -5.20 0.08 8.29
CA ASN A 103 -5.09 0.21 9.74
C ASN A 103 -4.11 1.35 10.08
N TYR A 104 -3.81 1.54 11.37
CA TYR A 104 -2.91 2.61 11.83
C TYR A 104 -1.47 2.51 11.30
N GLN A 105 -1.04 1.34 10.81
CA GLN A 105 0.29 1.13 10.21
C GLN A 105 0.34 1.56 8.73
N GLY A 106 -0.83 1.80 8.12
CA GLY A 106 -0.97 2.23 6.74
C GLY A 106 -1.92 1.35 5.94
N ILE A 107 -1.70 1.37 4.64
CA ILE A 107 -2.47 0.61 3.64
C ILE A 107 -1.60 -0.51 3.11
N MET A 108 -2.09 -1.74 3.22
CA MET A 108 -1.36 -2.94 2.80
C MET A 108 -1.80 -3.39 1.39
N PHE A 109 -0.82 -3.73 0.55
CA PHE A 109 -1.04 -4.38 -0.73
C PHE A 109 -0.68 -5.87 -0.66
N GLY A 110 -1.55 -6.70 -1.25
CA GLY A 110 -1.39 -8.15 -1.24
C GLY A 110 -1.36 -8.72 0.17
N ASN A 111 -0.35 -9.53 0.46
CA ASN A 111 -0.08 -10.12 1.77
C ASN A 111 1.08 -9.41 2.49
N GLY A 112 1.12 -8.08 2.39
CA GLY A 112 2.15 -7.26 3.03
C GLY A 112 3.39 -7.01 2.18
N GLN A 113 3.30 -7.17 0.86
CA GLN A 113 4.42 -6.88 -0.04
C GLN A 113 4.76 -5.39 -0.05
N VAL A 114 3.74 -4.54 -0.10
CA VAL A 114 3.91 -3.08 -0.13
C VAL A 114 3.02 -2.44 0.92
N TRP A 115 3.58 -1.46 1.64
CA TRP A 115 2.82 -0.61 2.57
C TRP A 115 2.96 0.85 2.16
N VAL A 116 1.83 1.57 2.23
CA VAL A 116 1.73 3.01 1.97
C VAL A 116 1.25 3.70 3.24
N ASN A 117 1.93 4.78 3.64
CA ASN A 117 1.54 5.59 4.79
C ASN A 117 1.94 7.07 4.63
N GLY A 118 1.39 7.94 5.48
CA GLY A 118 1.74 9.34 5.58
C GLY A 118 3.09 9.57 6.26
N ILE A 119 3.87 10.49 5.71
CA ILE A 119 5.12 11.01 6.28
C ILE A 119 4.88 12.47 6.67
N CYS A 120 4.78 12.72 7.97
CA CYS A 120 4.50 14.04 8.52
C CYS A 120 5.70 14.99 8.36
N HIS A 121 5.43 16.21 7.91
CA HIS A 121 6.42 17.30 7.81
C HIS A 121 6.37 18.25 9.00
N ASP A 122 5.37 18.09 9.88
CA ASP A 122 5.20 18.85 11.11
C ASP A 122 4.73 17.95 12.26
N ASN A 123 4.89 18.45 13.49
CA ASN A 123 4.55 17.69 14.70
C ASN A 123 3.06 17.39 14.86
N ALA A 124 2.18 18.17 14.22
CA ALA A 124 0.74 17.97 14.25
C ALA A 124 0.25 17.05 13.12
N CYS A 125 1.14 16.65 12.21
CA CYS A 125 0.86 15.96 10.97
C CYS A 125 -0.24 16.62 10.11
N ASN A 126 -0.37 17.95 10.17
CA ASN A 126 -1.32 18.68 9.32
C ASN A 126 -0.82 18.73 7.87
N ASN A 127 0.50 18.74 7.70
CA ASN A 127 1.18 18.60 6.43
C ASN A 127 1.91 17.25 6.37
N PHE A 128 1.57 16.44 5.37
CA PHE A 128 2.18 15.14 5.13
C PHE A 128 2.11 14.77 3.66
N ASP A 129 3.10 14.00 3.22
CA ASP A 129 3.07 13.27 1.96
C ASP A 129 2.69 11.81 2.18
N VAL A 130 1.94 11.21 1.26
CA VAL A 130 1.73 9.76 1.27
C VAL A 130 2.86 9.10 0.47
N LYS A 131 3.51 8.11 1.07
CA LYS A 131 4.68 7.43 0.50
C LYS A 131 4.59 5.91 0.69
N VAL A 132 5.28 5.18 -0.18
CA VAL A 132 5.63 3.78 0.02
C VAL A 132 6.69 3.68 1.11
N ILE A 133 6.39 2.95 2.18
CA ILE A 133 7.26 2.82 3.37
C ILE A 133 7.82 1.40 3.54
N THR A 134 7.31 0.42 2.81
CA THR A 134 7.78 -0.96 2.87
C THR A 134 7.64 -1.61 1.51
N ILE A 135 8.67 -2.35 1.10
CA ILE A 135 8.66 -3.23 -0.06
C ILE A 135 9.38 -4.53 0.32
N GLN A 136 8.68 -5.66 0.23
CA GLN A 136 9.17 -6.98 0.63
C GLN A 136 8.38 -8.08 -0.11
N GLU A 137 8.83 -9.34 -0.01
CA GLU A 137 8.18 -10.48 -0.67
C GLU A 137 6.80 -10.87 -0.08
N GLY A 138 6.40 -10.22 1.03
CA GLY A 138 5.19 -10.50 1.80
C GLY A 138 5.32 -11.77 2.64
N ALA A 139 4.26 -12.13 3.37
CA ALA A 139 4.23 -13.41 4.05
C ALA A 139 4.12 -14.57 3.03
N SER A 140 4.96 -15.59 3.26
CA SER A 140 5.02 -16.87 2.53
C SER A 140 3.91 -17.81 2.97
#